data_AF-A0A0G1VB33-F1
#
_entry.id   AF-A0A0G1VB33-F1
#
_cell.length_a   1.000
_cell.length_b   1.000
_cell.length_c   1.000
_cell.angle_alpha   90.00
_cell.angle_beta   90.00
_cell.angle_gamma   90.00
#
_symmetry.space_group_name_H-M   'P 1'
#
loop_
_entity.id
_entity.type
_entity.pdbx_description
1 polymer ?
#
loop_
_entity_poly.entity_id
_entity_poly.type
_entity_poly.pdbx_seq_one_letter_code
_entity_poly.pdbx_strand_id
1 'polypeptide(L)'
;MIYVLIAGTYTPLGLTILRGAWGWSLLGILWGLAFLGIAIKIGNIRIHPALSIFSYIVMGWLGLVAIVPISKSIVFEGLVWLFLGGVFYTVGTIFFGLDRFFKYRRFFTFHDLFHVFTVAGSTSHFWLMIRYVL
;
A
#
# COMPACT_ATOMS: atom_id res chain seq x y z
N MET A 1 -9.49 1.29 6.95
CA MET A 1 -8.93 2.50 6.31
C MET A 1 -7.68 2.18 5.50
N ILE A 2 -6.71 1.42 6.03
CA ILE A 2 -5.49 1.02 5.28
C ILE A 2 -5.81 0.40 3.90
N TYR A 3 -6.77 -0.51 3.81
CA TYR A 3 -7.20 -1.10 2.54
C TYR A 3 -7.57 -0.06 1.46
N VAL A 4 -8.28 1.00 1.84
CA VAL A 4 -8.72 2.06 0.93
C VAL A 4 -7.55 2.94 0.50
N LEU A 5 -6.60 3.22 1.42
CA LEU A 5 -5.39 3.97 1.08
C LEU A 5 -4.53 3.23 0.04
N ILE A 6 -4.38 1.91 0.19
CA ILE A 6 -3.66 1.09 -0.79
C ILE A 6 -4.39 1.11 -2.14
N ALA A 7 -5.70 0.84 -2.17
CA ALA A 7 -6.48 0.86 -3.41
C ALA A 7 -6.46 2.25 -4.09
N GLY A 8 -6.56 3.32 -3.30
CA GLY A 8 -6.49 4.70 -3.79
C GLY A 8 -5.14 5.04 -4.41
N THR A 9 -4.03 4.54 -3.84
CA THR A 9 -2.67 4.75 -4.38
C THR A 9 -2.52 4.16 -5.79
N TYR A 10 -3.12 3.00 -6.05
CA TYR A 10 -3.04 2.33 -7.35
C TYR A 10 -4.07 2.81 -8.37
N THR A 11 -5.10 3.53 -7.93
CA THR A 11 -6.17 4.02 -8.82
C THR A 11 -5.66 4.91 -9.96
N PRO A 12 -4.85 5.95 -9.73
CA PRO A 12 -4.27 6.73 -10.82
C PRO A 12 -3.40 5.87 -11.73
N LEU A 13 -2.57 4.96 -11.19
CA LEU A 13 -1.72 4.06 -12.01
C LEU A 13 -2.56 3.16 -12.95
N GLY A 14 -3.67 2.62 -12.45
CA GLY A 14 -4.59 1.80 -13.24
C GLY A 14 -5.29 2.58 -14.35
N LEU A 15 -5.77 3.79 -14.05
CA LEU A 15 -6.58 4.59 -14.97
C LEU A 15 -5.78 5.42 -15.98
N THR A 16 -4.52 5.77 -15.66
CA THR A 16 -3.69 6.63 -16.52
C THR A 16 -2.67 5.82 -17.31
N ILE A 17 -1.81 5.05 -16.63
CA ILE A 17 -0.63 4.40 -17.19
C ILE A 17 -0.96 3.04 -17.79
N LEU A 18 -1.59 2.16 -17.00
CA LEU A 18 -1.85 0.79 -17.44
C LEU A 18 -2.95 0.73 -18.49
N ARG A 19 -4.10 1.34 -18.18
CA ARG A 19 -5.33 1.32 -19.00
C ARG A 19 -5.73 -0.09 -19.46
N GLY A 20 -6.87 -0.19 -20.14
CA GLY A 20 -7.36 -1.47 -20.69
C GLY A 20 -7.47 -2.59 -19.65
N ALA A 21 -7.26 -3.83 -20.08
CA ALA A 21 -7.44 -5.01 -19.24
C ALA A 21 -6.55 -4.99 -17.98
N TRP A 22 -5.28 -4.60 -18.10
CA TRP A 22 -4.35 -4.56 -16.96
C TRP A 22 -4.81 -3.58 -15.88
N GLY A 23 -5.19 -2.35 -16.26
CA GLY A 23 -5.67 -1.35 -15.33
C GLY A 23 -6.93 -1.79 -14.60
N TRP A 24 -7.93 -2.27 -15.34
CA TRP A 24 -9.20 -2.72 -14.76
C TRP A 24 -9.07 -3.98 -13.89
N SER A 25 -8.23 -4.94 -14.27
CA SER A 25 -7.96 -6.12 -13.45
C SER A 25 -7.28 -5.76 -12.13
N LEU A 26 -6.26 -4.90 -12.16
CA LEU A 26 -5.58 -4.43 -10.95
C LEU A 26 -6.54 -3.68 -10.02
N LEU A 27 -7.35 -2.79 -10.59
CA LEU A 27 -8.36 -2.03 -9.84
C LEU A 27 -9.43 -2.94 -9.23
N GLY A 28 -9.94 -3.90 -10.01
CA GLY A 28 -10.96 -4.85 -9.54
C GLY A 28 -10.47 -5.67 -8.34
N ILE A 29 -9.23 -6.17 -8.39
CA ILE A 29 -8.63 -6.91 -7.28
C ILE A 29 -8.47 -6.00 -6.05
N LEU A 30 -7.87 -4.82 -6.22
CA LEU A 30 -7.57 -3.93 -5.10
C LEU A 30 -8.82 -3.37 -4.44
N TRP A 31 -9.78 -2.89 -5.22
CA TRP A 31 -11.05 -2.38 -4.69
C TRP A 31 -11.94 -3.52 -4.17
N GLY A 32 -11.94 -4.69 -4.80
CA GLY A 32 -12.64 -5.87 -4.29
C GLY A 32 -12.14 -6.27 -2.90
N LEU A 33 -10.82 -6.35 -2.72
CA LEU A 33 -10.22 -6.59 -1.41
C LEU A 33 -10.48 -5.45 -0.42
N ALA A 34 -10.54 -4.20 -0.88
CA ALA A 34 -10.86 -3.07 -0.03
C ALA A 34 -12.31 -3.10 0.48
N PHE A 35 -13.27 -3.38 -0.41
CA PHE A 35 -14.67 -3.56 -0.02
C PHE A 35 -14.85 -4.75 0.92
N LEU A 36 -14.15 -5.86 0.66
CA LEU A 36 -14.16 -7.01 1.56
C LEU A 36 -13.61 -6.63 2.94
N GLY A 37 -12.50 -5.91 3.00
CA GLY A 37 -11.93 -5.41 4.25
C GLY A 37 -12.85 -4.45 5.02
N ILE A 38 -13.60 -3.60 4.30
CA ILE A 38 -14.64 -2.74 4.87
C ILE A 38 -15.79 -3.59 5.43
N ALA A 39 -16.30 -4.56 4.66
CA ALA A 39 -17.40 -5.44 5.06
C ALA A 39 -17.06 -6.23 6.33
N ILE A 40 -15.86 -6.82 6.41
CA ILE A 40 -15.35 -7.52 7.60
C ILE A 40 -15.35 -6.58 8.82
N LYS A 41 -14.93 -5.32 8.62
CA LYS A 41 -14.84 -4.32 9.69
C LYS A 41 -16.23 -3.88 10.17
N ILE A 42 -17.16 -3.63 9.26
CA ILE A 42 -18.55 -3.24 9.56
C ILE A 42 -19.29 -4.39 10.25
N GLY A 43 -19.11 -5.62 9.76
CA GLY A 43 -19.69 -6.82 10.36
C GLY A 43 -19.05 -7.24 11.70
N ASN A 44 -18.08 -6.47 12.20
CA ASN A 44 -17.32 -6.75 13.43
C ASN A 44 -16.73 -8.17 13.48
N ILE A 45 -16.38 -8.73 12.32
CA ILE A 45 -15.84 -10.07 12.19
C ILE A 45 -14.40 -10.04 12.74
N ARG A 46 -14.14 -10.85 13.76
CA ARG A 46 -12.81 -10.96 14.38
C ARG A 46 -11.89 -11.76 13.45
N ILE A 47 -11.04 -11.04 12.73
CA ILE A 47 -9.96 -11.65 11.95
C ILE A 47 -8.66 -11.68 12.74
N HIS A 48 -7.84 -12.71 12.50
CA HIS A 48 -6.53 -12.80 13.12
C HIS A 48 -5.67 -11.61 12.66
N PRO A 49 -5.00 -10.89 13.57
CA PRO A 49 -4.23 -9.69 13.23
C PRO A 49 -3.15 -9.93 12.17
N ALA A 50 -2.48 -11.09 12.24
CA ALA A 50 -1.48 -11.47 11.23
C ALA A 50 -2.08 -11.60 9.82
N LEU A 51 -3.33 -12.06 9.70
CA LEU A 51 -4.01 -12.15 8.42
C LEU A 51 -4.29 -10.76 7.83
N SER A 52 -4.59 -9.78 8.69
CA SER A 52 -4.79 -8.37 8.27
C SER A 52 -3.48 -7.75 7.78
N ILE A 53 -2.39 -7.95 8.53
CA ILE A 53 -1.06 -7.46 8.16
C ILE A 53 -0.62 -8.09 6.84
N PHE A 54 -0.81 -9.41 6.71
CA PHE A 54 -0.49 -10.13 5.48
C PHE A 54 -1.27 -9.62 4.28
N SER A 55 -2.59 -9.41 4.41
CA SER A 55 -3.41 -8.88 3.31
C SER A 55 -2.98 -7.47 2.90
N TYR A 56 -2.57 -6.60 3.85
CA TYR A 56 -2.02 -5.28 3.52
C TYR A 56 -0.74 -5.37 2.70
N ILE A 57 0.19 -6.24 3.09
CA ILE A 57 1.44 -6.45 2.36
C ILE A 57 1.16 -7.00 0.97
N VAL A 58 0.34 -8.04 0.85
CA VAL A 58 -0.03 -8.62 -0.45
C VAL A 58 -0.62 -7.56 -1.37
N MET A 59 -1.58 -6.77 -0.89
CA MET A 59 -2.16 -5.69 -1.69
C MET A 59 -1.13 -4.60 -2.04
N GLY A 60 -0.26 -4.25 -1.10
CA GLY A 60 0.78 -3.25 -1.31
C GLY A 60 1.79 -3.65 -2.40
N TRP A 61 2.07 -4.95 -2.56
CA TRP A 61 3.02 -5.46 -3.54
C TRP A 61 2.38 -5.91 -4.87
N LEU A 62 1.05 -5.82 -5.03
CA LEU A 62 0.39 -6.11 -6.32
C LEU A 62 0.90 -5.24 -7.48
N GLY A 63 1.46 -4.07 -7.20
CA GLY A 63 2.17 -3.25 -8.19
C GLY A 63 3.32 -3.97 -8.89
N LEU A 64 3.98 -4.93 -8.22
CA LEU A 64 5.03 -5.73 -8.86
C LEU A 64 4.50 -6.65 -9.94
N VAL A 65 3.26 -7.15 -9.81
CA VAL A 65 2.63 -7.97 -10.85
C VAL A 65 2.49 -7.16 -12.14
N ALA A 66 2.22 -5.87 -12.01
CA ALA A 66 2.15 -4.92 -13.12
C ALA A 66 3.49 -4.23 -13.43
N ILE A 67 4.62 -4.67 -12.88
CA ILE A 67 5.90 -3.94 -13.04
C ILE A 67 6.36 -3.85 -14.49
N VAL A 68 6.16 -4.91 -15.28
CA VAL A 68 6.55 -4.95 -16.69
C VAL A 68 5.79 -3.90 -17.50
N PRO A 69 4.45 -3.86 -17.50
CA PRO A 69 3.72 -2.81 -18.21
C PRO A 69 3.96 -1.42 -17.62
N ILE A 70 4.13 -1.26 -16.30
CA ILE A 70 4.46 0.05 -15.69
C ILE A 70 5.83 0.54 -16.18
N SER A 71 6.84 -0.32 -16.21
CA SER A 71 8.21 0.05 -16.62
C SER A 71 8.33 0.49 -18.07
N LYS A 72 7.38 0.10 -18.93
CA LYS A 72 7.31 0.55 -20.32
C LYS A 72 6.65 1.92 -20.48
N SER A 73 5.94 2.38 -19.45
CA SER A 73 5.11 3.58 -19.52
C SER A 73 5.65 4.74 -18.69
N ILE A 74 6.56 4.49 -17.74
CA ILE A 74 7.23 5.54 -16.96
C ILE A 74 8.76 5.36 -16.97
N VAL A 75 9.48 6.45 -16.76
CA VAL A 75 10.94 6.42 -16.63
C VAL A 75 11.39 5.69 -15.36
N PHE A 76 12.63 5.21 -15.37
CA PHE A 76 13.21 4.42 -14.28
C PHE A 76 13.09 5.08 -12.91
N GLU A 77 13.25 6.40 -12.82
CA GLU A 77 13.10 7.15 -11.56
C GLU A 77 11.71 6.96 -10.94
N GLY A 78 10.65 6.94 -11.73
CA GLY A 78 9.30 6.67 -11.25
C GLY A 78 9.17 5.27 -10.65
N LEU A 79 9.83 4.27 -11.24
CA LEU A 79 9.88 2.92 -10.67
C LEU A 79 10.61 2.89 -9.33
N VAL A 80 11.67 3.69 -9.17
CA VAL A 80 12.40 3.82 -7.91
C VAL A 80 11.49 4.40 -6.82
N TRP A 81 10.73 5.46 -7.11
CA TRP A 81 9.77 6.04 -6.15
C TRP A 81 8.64 5.06 -5.78
N LEU A 82 8.14 4.30 -6.76
CA LEU A 82 7.16 3.25 -6.53
C LEU A 82 7.71 2.16 -5.59
N PHE A 83 8.93 1.71 -5.85
CA PHE A 83 9.60 0.69 -5.04
C PHE A 83 9.93 1.18 -3.63
N LEU A 84 10.47 2.39 -3.50
CA LEU A 84 10.76 3.02 -2.20
C LEU A 84 9.50 3.16 -1.35
N GLY A 85 8.37 3.56 -1.95
CA GLY A 85 7.07 3.59 -1.27
C GLY A 85 6.69 2.22 -0.70
N GLY A 86 6.81 1.17 -1.50
CA GLY A 86 6.58 -0.22 -1.07
C GLY A 86 7.50 -0.69 0.06
N VAL A 87 8.79 -0.33 0.00
CA VAL A 87 9.77 -0.63 1.06
C VAL A 87 9.41 0.09 2.35
N PHE A 88 9.13 1.40 2.31
CA PHE A 88 8.75 2.15 3.51
C PHE A 88 7.50 1.58 4.17
N TYR A 89 6.45 1.24 3.40
CA TYR A 89 5.27 0.59 3.98
C TYR A 89 5.58 -0.78 4.57
N THR A 90 6.38 -1.60 3.90
CA THR A 90 6.75 -2.94 4.41
C THR A 90 7.49 -2.83 5.73
N VAL A 91 8.49 -1.95 5.81
CA VAL A 91 9.24 -1.67 7.05
C VAL A 91 8.32 -1.10 8.13
N GLY A 92 7.42 -0.18 7.80
CA GLY A 92 6.40 0.33 8.72
C GLY A 92 5.56 -0.80 9.32
N THR A 93 5.12 -1.75 8.49
CA THR A 93 4.29 -2.88 8.95
C THR A 93 5.03 -3.78 9.95
N ILE A 94 6.36 -3.89 9.84
CA ILE A 94 7.19 -4.60 10.83
C ILE A 94 7.09 -3.90 12.19
N PHE A 95 7.27 -2.57 12.25
CA PHE A 95 7.11 -1.81 13.49
C PHE A 95 5.69 -1.89 14.06
N PHE A 96 4.67 -1.86 13.19
CA PHE A 96 3.28 -2.07 13.60
C PHE A 96 3.05 -3.45 14.24
N GLY A 97 3.67 -4.50 13.68
CA GLY A 97 3.63 -5.85 14.27
C GLY A 97 4.37 -5.91 15.61
N LEU A 98 5.54 -5.29 15.69
CA LEU A 98 6.38 -5.27 16.90
C LEU A 98 5.75 -4.49 18.05
N ASP A 99 5.04 -3.38 17.77
CA ASP A 99 4.30 -2.60 18.78
C ASP A 99 3.33 -3.47 19.59
N ARG A 100 2.74 -4.47 18.94
CA ARG A 100 1.83 -5.41 19.57
C ARG A 100 2.53 -6.35 20.56
N PHE A 101 3.77 -6.75 20.26
CA PHE A 101 4.57 -7.66 21.10
C PHE A 101 5.28 -6.90 22.22
N PHE A 102 5.84 -5.73 21.91
CA PHE A 102 6.64 -4.93 22.81
C PHE A 102 5.92 -3.63 23.14
N LYS A 103 5.00 -3.68 24.11
CA LYS A 103 4.32 -2.48 24.64
C LYS A 103 5.28 -1.64 25.49
N TYR A 104 6.27 -1.02 24.85
CA TYR A 104 7.16 -0.08 25.52
C TYR A 104 6.39 1.20 25.86
N ARG A 105 6.23 1.50 27.16
CA ARG A 105 5.64 2.76 27.66
C ARG A 105 6.71 3.84 27.79
N ARG A 106 7.30 4.28 26.67
CA ARG A 106 8.20 5.44 26.63
C ARG A 106 7.64 6.48 25.66
N PHE A 107 8.18 7.71 25.72
CA PHE A 107 7.75 8.87 24.91
C PHE A 107 7.73 8.63 23.38
N PHE A 108 8.36 7.55 22.89
CA PHE A 108 8.41 7.15 21.49
C PHE A 108 8.09 5.66 21.39
N THR A 109 6.98 5.32 20.74
CA THR A 109 6.50 3.94 20.57
C THR A 109 6.75 3.40 19.16
N PHE A 110 6.70 2.08 19.01
CA PHE A 110 6.80 1.45 17.68
C PHE A 110 5.62 1.87 16.77
N HIS A 111 4.48 2.23 17.37
CA HIS A 111 3.37 2.86 16.65
C HIS A 111 3.75 4.21 16.01
N ASP A 112 4.52 5.05 16.70
CA ASP A 112 4.97 6.34 16.16
C ASP A 112 5.93 6.13 14.97
N LEU A 113 6.84 5.15 15.09
CA LEU A 113 7.71 4.74 13.98
C LEU A 113 6.88 4.24 12.80
N PHE A 114 5.86 3.42 13.03
CA PHE A 114 4.94 2.99 11.97
C PHE A 114 4.34 4.17 11.21
N HIS A 115 3.91 5.23 11.90
CA HIS A 115 3.39 6.43 11.25
C HIS A 115 4.45 7.17 10.45
N VAL A 116 5.67 7.32 10.97
CA VAL A 116 6.78 7.96 10.24
C VAL A 116 7.06 7.23 8.93
N PHE A 117 7.14 5.89 8.95
CA PHE A 117 7.31 5.09 7.74
C PHE A 117 6.11 5.16 6.80
N THR A 118 4.89 5.21 7.33
CA THR A 118 3.66 5.37 6.54
C THR A 118 3.62 6.71 5.82
N VAL A 119 4.05 7.79 6.47
CA VAL A 119 4.18 9.13 5.88
C VAL A 119 5.25 9.13 4.80
N ALA A 120 6.45 8.59 5.07
CA ALA A 120 7.52 8.49 4.07
C ALA A 120 7.10 7.69 2.83
N GLY A 121 6.40 6.57 3.02
CA GLY A 121 5.80 5.79 1.94
C GLY A 121 4.76 6.58 1.15
N SER A 122 3.85 7.26 1.83
CA SER A 122 2.84 8.13 1.21
C SER A 122 3.47 9.27 0.40
N THR A 123 4.50 9.93 0.93
CA THR A 123 5.24 10.99 0.25
C THR A 123 5.91 10.46 -1.02
N SER A 124 6.48 9.26 -0.97
CA SER A 124 7.11 8.62 -2.13
C SER A 124 6.09 8.37 -3.26
N HIS A 125 4.91 7.83 -2.92
CA HIS A 125 3.84 7.64 -3.90
C HIS A 125 3.23 8.96 -4.38
N PHE A 126 3.12 9.96 -3.52
CA PHE A 126 2.64 11.28 -3.92
C PHE A 126 3.58 11.95 -4.94
N TRP A 127 4.89 11.88 -4.69
CA TRP A 127 5.90 12.39 -5.61
C TRP A 127 5.90 11.63 -6.93
N LEU A 128 5.76 10.29 -6.87
CA LEU A 128 5.54 9.46 -8.05
C LEU A 128 4.40 9.99 -8.92
N MET A 129 3.23 10.25 -8.31
CA MET A 129 2.05 10.72 -9.06
C MET A 129 2.30 12.05 -9.76
N ILE A 130 2.80 13.05 -9.03
CA ILE A 130 2.95 14.42 -9.57
C ILE A 130 4.04 14.53 -10.63
N ARG A 131 5.09 13.72 -10.56
CA ARG A 131 6.25 13.87 -11.43
C ARG A 131 6.30 12.92 -12.62
N TYR A 132 5.65 11.76 -12.52
CA TYR A 132 5.84 10.68 -13.49
C TYR A 132 4.54 10.05 -13.99
N VAL A 133 3.38 10.40 -13.41
CA VAL A 133 2.08 9.79 -13.76
C VAL A 133 1.10 10.82 -14.31
N LEU A 134 0.96 11.96 -13.63
CA LEU A 134 0.13 13.10 -14.02
C LEU A 134 0.93 14.10 -14.87
#